data_AF-A0A2W4RMY5-F1
#
_entry.id   AF-A0A2W4RMY5-F1
#
_cell.length_a   1.000
_cell.length_b   1.000
_cell.length_c   1.000
_cell.angle_alpha   90.00
_cell.angle_beta   90.00
_cell.angle_gamma   90.00
#
_symmetry.space_group_name_H-M   'P 1'
#
loop_
_entity.id
_entity.type
_entity.pdbx_description
1 polymer ?
#
loop_
_entity_poly.entity_id
_entity_poly.type
_entity_poly.pdbx_seq_one_letter_code
_entity_poly.pdbx_strand_id
1 'polypeptide(L)'
;SANAGTATISAGEVLDPGHPGLTDTVTIRFTDAGTWEARDAGDNLLGGGAYVPGGNIEFNGWRVSIDGAPAAGDSFTVTANTGGVGDNRNALAMAGALGRGVLAGGTESLDAAMNRFVGQVGVAAAGANATLEAQQIVYEDSLAAVDALSGVNLDEEAATMLRFQQAYQAAAQMIRVTQELMDTLMNAVRR
;
A
#
# COMPACT_ATOMS: atom_id res chain seq x y z
N SER A 1 9.33 -46.64 -15.72
CA SER A 1 9.54 -46.96 -14.29
C SER A 1 9.17 -48.41 -14.06
N ALA A 2 10.12 -49.19 -13.57
CA ALA A 2 9.83 -50.45 -12.89
C ALA A 2 9.77 -50.11 -11.40
N ASN A 3 8.66 -50.40 -10.73
CA ASN A 3 8.49 -50.19 -9.29
C ASN A 3 7.84 -51.44 -8.72
N ALA A 4 8.68 -52.34 -8.22
CA ALA A 4 8.29 -53.55 -7.52
C ALA A 4 8.04 -53.28 -6.02
N GLY A 5 8.60 -52.18 -5.48
CA GLY A 5 8.35 -51.70 -4.12
C GLY A 5 7.14 -50.79 -3.97
N THR A 6 7.09 -50.07 -2.84
CA THR A 6 6.06 -49.04 -2.55
C THR A 6 6.56 -47.61 -2.74
N ALA A 7 7.75 -47.46 -3.32
CA ALA A 7 8.40 -46.16 -3.44
C ALA A 7 7.61 -45.23 -4.37
N THR A 8 7.55 -43.94 -4.01
CA THR A 8 6.94 -42.89 -4.83
C THR A 8 7.92 -41.73 -4.97
N ILE A 9 7.94 -41.09 -6.14
CA ILE A 9 8.79 -39.94 -6.41
C ILE A 9 7.95 -38.66 -6.42
N SER A 10 8.48 -37.59 -5.84
CA SER A 10 7.87 -36.26 -5.90
C SER A 10 7.91 -35.68 -7.31
N ALA A 11 7.16 -34.61 -7.53
CA ALA A 11 7.47 -33.71 -8.64
C ALA A 11 8.90 -33.14 -8.46
N GLY A 12 9.62 -32.97 -9.56
CA GLY A 12 10.94 -32.34 -9.54
C GLY A 12 10.88 -30.83 -9.33
N GLU A 13 11.82 -30.33 -8.53
CA GLU A 13 12.11 -28.91 -8.30
C GLU A 13 13.42 -28.53 -9.01
N VAL A 14 13.47 -27.38 -9.66
CA VAL A 14 14.70 -26.84 -10.25
C VAL A 14 15.39 -25.95 -9.23
N LEU A 15 16.63 -26.28 -8.86
CA LEU A 15 17.47 -25.51 -7.94
C LEU A 15 18.42 -24.57 -8.68
N ASP A 16 19.04 -25.05 -9.76
CA ASP A 16 19.95 -24.28 -10.60
C ASP A 16 19.51 -24.38 -12.08
N PRO A 17 18.79 -23.37 -12.60
CA PRO A 17 18.37 -23.35 -14.00
C PRO A 17 19.54 -23.18 -14.98
N GLY A 18 20.72 -22.76 -14.52
CA GLY A 18 21.92 -22.57 -15.34
C GLY A 18 22.77 -23.82 -15.50
N HIS A 19 22.47 -24.90 -14.78
CA HIS A 19 23.26 -26.12 -14.82
C HIS A 19 23.20 -26.77 -16.23
N PRO A 20 24.34 -27.05 -16.89
CA PRO A 20 24.36 -27.48 -18.29
C PRO A 20 23.65 -28.83 -18.52
N GLY A 21 23.64 -29.72 -17.53
CA GLY A 21 22.97 -31.03 -17.60
C GLY A 21 21.53 -31.05 -17.09
N LEU A 22 20.92 -29.89 -16.81
CA LEU A 22 19.58 -29.81 -16.20
C LEU A 22 18.50 -30.55 -17.00
N THR A 23 18.62 -30.53 -18.33
CA THR A 23 17.64 -31.14 -19.25
C THR A 23 17.96 -32.59 -19.58
N ASP A 24 19.08 -33.12 -19.12
CA ASP A 24 19.50 -34.49 -19.41
C ASP A 24 18.54 -35.47 -18.76
N THR A 25 18.24 -36.57 -19.48
CA THR A 25 17.46 -37.67 -18.90
C THR A 25 18.35 -38.41 -17.90
N VAL A 26 17.88 -38.47 -16.65
CA VAL A 26 18.55 -39.20 -15.57
C VAL A 26 17.60 -40.23 -15.01
N THR A 27 18.07 -41.47 -14.86
CA THR A 27 17.34 -42.54 -14.19
C THR A 27 17.97 -42.81 -12.83
N ILE A 28 17.17 -42.63 -11.78
CA ILE A 28 17.50 -43.06 -10.42
C ILE A 28 17.11 -44.53 -10.33
N ARG A 29 18.09 -45.40 -10.09
CA ARG A 29 17.91 -46.84 -9.94
C ARG A 29 18.33 -47.29 -8.55
N PHE A 30 17.48 -48.09 -7.91
CA PHE A 30 17.80 -48.73 -6.65
C PHE A 30 18.51 -50.05 -6.91
N THR A 31 19.72 -50.20 -6.37
CA THR A 31 20.49 -51.44 -6.40
C THR A 31 20.07 -52.37 -5.26
N ASP A 32 19.63 -51.79 -4.14
CA ASP A 32 18.97 -52.43 -3.01
C ASP A 32 18.00 -51.42 -2.34
N ALA A 33 17.43 -51.78 -1.19
CA ALA A 33 16.46 -50.93 -0.48
C ALA A 33 17.09 -49.68 0.19
N GLY A 34 18.41 -49.63 0.33
CA GLY A 34 19.17 -48.61 1.05
C GLY A 34 20.10 -47.78 0.18
N THR A 35 20.26 -48.08 -1.10
CA THR A 35 21.15 -47.34 -2.00
C THR A 35 20.54 -47.09 -3.38
N TRP A 36 20.83 -45.91 -3.91
CA TRP A 36 20.41 -45.49 -5.24
C TRP A 36 21.61 -45.07 -6.08
N GLU A 37 21.45 -45.18 -7.39
CA GLU A 37 22.41 -44.75 -8.41
C GLU A 37 21.69 -43.88 -9.44
N ALA A 38 22.29 -42.75 -9.79
CA ALA A 38 21.87 -41.94 -10.94
C ALA A 38 22.62 -42.42 -12.19
N ARG A 39 21.86 -42.65 -13.27
CA ARG A 39 22.37 -43.12 -14.55
C ARG A 39 21.87 -42.25 -15.69
N ASP A 40 22.67 -42.07 -16.72
CA ASP A 40 22.25 -41.34 -17.93
C ASP A 40 21.32 -42.18 -18.83
N ALA A 41 20.89 -41.61 -19.95
CA ALA A 41 20.09 -42.31 -20.96
C ALA A 41 20.80 -43.52 -21.60
N GLY A 42 22.12 -43.58 -21.53
CA GLY A 42 22.96 -44.69 -22.01
C GLY A 42 23.27 -45.75 -20.92
N ASP A 43 22.64 -45.65 -19.74
CA ASP A 43 22.86 -46.51 -18.57
C ASP A 43 24.26 -46.36 -17.91
N ASN A 44 25.01 -45.30 -18.24
CA ASN A 44 26.28 -45.02 -17.59
C ASN A 44 26.05 -44.47 -16.18
N LEU A 45 26.85 -44.92 -15.22
CA LEU A 45 26.79 -44.44 -13.84
C LEU A 45 27.29 -42.99 -13.75
N LEU A 46 26.42 -42.10 -13.28
CA LEU A 46 26.73 -40.69 -13.05
C LEU A 46 27.04 -40.39 -11.58
N GLY A 47 26.49 -41.19 -10.66
CA GLY A 47 26.69 -41.04 -9.23
C GLY A 47 25.74 -41.94 -8.43
N GLY A 48 25.79 -41.87 -7.11
CA GLY A 48 24.89 -42.63 -6.23
C GLY A 48 25.02 -42.21 -4.78
N GLY A 49 24.17 -42.76 -3.92
CA GLY A 49 24.15 -42.41 -2.52
C GLY A 49 23.31 -43.37 -1.67
N ALA A 50 23.36 -43.15 -0.36
CA ALA A 50 22.46 -43.80 0.57
C ALA A 50 21.04 -43.25 0.39
N TYR A 51 20.06 -44.14 0.41
CA TYR A 51 18.66 -43.80 0.42
C TYR A 51 18.20 -43.45 1.83
N VAL A 52 17.51 -42.32 1.93
CA VAL A 52 16.78 -41.91 3.13
C VAL A 52 15.34 -41.66 2.71
N PRO A 53 14.34 -42.33 3.31
CA PRO A 53 12.94 -42.07 3.00
C PRO A 53 12.55 -40.61 3.18
N GLY A 54 11.96 -40.01 2.15
CA GLY A 54 11.63 -38.58 2.10
C GLY A 54 12.84 -37.65 1.99
N GLY A 55 14.05 -38.20 1.90
CA GLY A 55 15.28 -37.44 1.69
C GLY A 55 15.37 -36.86 0.28
N ASN A 56 16.10 -35.75 0.17
CA ASN A 56 16.33 -35.10 -1.11
C ASN A 56 17.44 -35.81 -1.88
N ILE A 57 17.17 -36.09 -3.16
CA ILE A 57 18.16 -36.47 -4.15
C ILE A 57 18.33 -35.27 -5.07
N GLU A 58 19.53 -34.71 -5.09
CA GLU A 58 19.89 -33.55 -5.88
C GLU A 58 20.88 -33.95 -6.96
N PHE A 59 20.57 -33.65 -8.20
CA PHE A 59 21.41 -34.00 -9.34
C PHE A 59 21.18 -33.01 -10.48
N ASN A 60 22.22 -32.67 -11.23
CA ASN A 60 22.14 -31.75 -12.39
C ASN A 60 21.33 -30.45 -12.15
N GLY A 61 21.38 -29.88 -10.94
CA GLY A 61 20.65 -28.65 -10.62
C GLY A 61 19.14 -28.84 -10.38
N TRP A 62 18.64 -30.06 -10.32
CA TRP A 62 17.27 -30.37 -9.88
C TRP A 62 17.26 -31.20 -8.60
N ARG A 63 16.10 -31.26 -7.95
CA ARG A 63 15.83 -32.03 -6.75
C ARG A 63 14.56 -32.85 -6.91
N VAL A 64 14.59 -34.08 -6.41
CA VAL A 64 13.40 -34.91 -6.15
C VAL A 64 13.50 -35.52 -4.77
N SER A 65 12.38 -35.90 -4.18
CA SER A 65 12.34 -36.75 -2.98
C SER A 65 11.68 -38.07 -3.32
N ILE A 66 12.23 -39.16 -2.80
CA ILE A 66 11.62 -40.50 -2.93
C ILE A 66 11.22 -40.96 -1.54
N ASP A 67 9.95 -41.32 -1.37
CA ASP A 67 9.41 -41.83 -0.10
C ASP A 67 8.88 -43.26 -0.26
N GLY A 68 8.75 -43.98 0.84
CA GLY A 68 8.34 -45.38 0.88
C GLY A 68 9.51 -46.37 0.95
N ALA A 69 9.27 -47.61 0.50
CA ALA A 69 10.25 -48.69 0.54
C ALA A 69 10.62 -49.13 -0.90
N PRO A 70 11.75 -48.66 -1.44
CA PRO A 70 12.23 -49.12 -2.74
C PRO A 70 12.79 -50.54 -2.62
N ALA A 71 12.68 -51.30 -3.70
CA ALA A 71 13.29 -52.61 -3.88
C ALA A 71 14.41 -52.56 -4.92
N ALA A 72 15.31 -53.56 -4.87
CA ALA A 72 16.35 -53.72 -5.87
C ALA A 72 15.73 -53.81 -7.28
N GLY A 73 16.18 -52.96 -8.19
CA GLY A 73 15.66 -52.86 -9.56
C GLY A 73 14.62 -51.76 -9.77
N ASP A 74 14.13 -51.11 -8.71
CA ASP A 74 13.22 -49.98 -8.85
C ASP A 74 13.91 -48.82 -9.57
N SER A 75 13.18 -48.16 -10.47
CA SER A 75 13.71 -47.05 -11.26
C SER A 75 12.70 -45.92 -11.47
N PHE A 76 13.19 -44.70 -11.28
CA PHE A 76 12.47 -43.47 -11.52
C PHE A 76 13.26 -42.61 -12.50
N THR A 77 12.60 -42.13 -13.56
CA THR A 77 13.24 -41.33 -14.59
C THR A 77 12.84 -39.87 -14.44
N VAL A 78 13.84 -38.99 -14.39
CA VAL A 78 13.69 -37.54 -14.42
C VAL A 78 14.07 -37.07 -15.81
N THR A 79 13.17 -36.34 -16.46
CA THR A 79 13.36 -35.80 -17.81
C THR A 79 12.92 -34.35 -17.89
N ALA A 80 13.41 -33.62 -18.88
CA ALA A 80 12.90 -32.30 -19.20
C ALA A 80 11.37 -32.35 -19.46
N ASN A 81 10.65 -31.39 -18.91
CA ASN A 81 9.22 -31.24 -19.20
C ASN A 81 9.03 -30.56 -20.55
N THR A 82 8.93 -31.34 -21.62
CA THR A 82 8.73 -30.86 -23.00
C THR A 82 7.25 -30.71 -23.38
N GLY A 83 6.33 -31.15 -22.52
CA GLY A 83 4.88 -31.22 -22.77
C GLY A 83 4.05 -30.43 -21.77
N GLY A 84 4.51 -29.25 -21.35
CA GLY A 84 3.95 -28.45 -20.24
C GLY A 84 2.51 -27.93 -20.37
N VAL A 85 1.69 -28.46 -21.29
CA VAL A 85 0.27 -28.13 -21.39
C VAL A 85 -0.44 -28.65 -20.13
N GLY A 86 -0.87 -27.73 -19.26
CA GLY A 86 -1.53 -28.04 -17.99
C GLY A 86 -0.60 -28.12 -16.77
N ASP A 87 0.71 -27.90 -16.95
CA ASP A 87 1.63 -27.81 -15.82
C ASP A 87 1.62 -26.42 -15.18
N ASN A 88 0.91 -26.30 -14.07
CA ASN A 88 0.78 -25.05 -13.31
C ASN A 88 1.77 -24.94 -12.14
N ARG A 89 2.78 -25.80 -12.05
CA ARG A 89 3.72 -25.80 -10.90
C ARG A 89 4.42 -24.45 -10.71
N ASN A 90 4.83 -23.79 -11.79
CA ASN A 90 5.45 -22.46 -11.69
C ASN A 90 4.44 -21.39 -11.25
N ALA A 91 3.19 -21.46 -11.71
CA ALA A 91 2.14 -20.54 -11.26
C ALA A 91 1.81 -20.74 -9.78
N LEU A 92 1.77 -21.98 -9.30
CA LEU A 92 1.60 -22.31 -7.89
C LEU A 92 2.79 -21.85 -7.05
N ALA A 93 4.02 -22.01 -7.56
CA ALA A 93 5.23 -21.51 -6.90
C ALA A 93 5.22 -19.97 -6.77
N MET A 94 4.82 -19.26 -7.82
CA MET A 94 4.64 -17.80 -7.78
C MET A 94 3.55 -17.39 -6.78
N ALA A 95 2.39 -18.05 -6.79
CA ALA A 95 1.31 -17.79 -5.83
C ALA A 95 1.77 -18.04 -4.38
N GLY A 96 2.52 -19.12 -4.15
CA GLY A 96 3.12 -19.41 -2.84
C GLY A 96 4.18 -18.40 -2.43
N ALA A 97 4.92 -17.82 -3.37
CA ALA A 97 5.93 -16.80 -3.09
C ALA A 97 5.32 -15.49 -2.56
N LEU A 98 4.09 -15.14 -2.95
CA LEU A 98 3.39 -13.94 -2.41
C LEU A 98 3.19 -14.00 -0.90
N GLY A 99 2.93 -15.21 -0.38
CA GLY A 99 2.77 -15.47 1.06
C GLY A 99 4.08 -15.75 1.81
N ARG A 100 5.20 -15.98 1.11
CA ARG A 100 6.50 -16.20 1.74
C ARG A 100 7.16 -14.89 2.14
N GLY A 101 7.90 -14.91 3.24
CA GLY A 101 8.74 -13.80 3.66
C GLY A 101 9.87 -13.58 2.65
N VAL A 102 9.76 -12.55 1.83
CA VAL A 102 10.80 -12.16 0.85
C VAL A 102 11.30 -10.73 1.07
N LEU A 103 10.56 -9.95 1.87
CA LEU A 103 10.91 -8.61 2.30
C LEU A 103 11.44 -8.63 3.74
N ALA A 104 12.00 -7.51 4.19
CA ALA A 104 12.51 -7.34 5.55
C ALA A 104 13.45 -8.49 6.01
N GLY A 105 14.44 -8.84 5.19
CA GLY A 105 15.37 -9.93 5.49
C GLY A 105 14.72 -11.33 5.50
N GLY A 106 13.60 -11.51 4.80
CA GLY A 106 12.89 -12.79 4.70
C GLY A 106 11.78 -12.99 5.73
N THR A 107 11.37 -11.92 6.42
CA THR A 107 10.37 -12.01 7.51
C THR A 107 9.00 -11.46 7.13
N GLU A 108 8.93 -10.59 6.12
CA GLU A 108 7.67 -9.96 5.68
C GLU A 108 7.30 -10.47 4.28
N SER A 109 6.05 -10.90 4.13
CA SER A 109 5.52 -11.30 2.82
C SER A 109 5.11 -10.07 2.00
N LEU A 110 4.97 -10.27 0.68
CA LEU A 110 4.50 -9.20 -0.21
C LEU A 110 3.09 -8.73 0.16
N ASP A 111 2.20 -9.67 0.52
CA ASP A 111 0.84 -9.35 0.96
C ASP A 111 0.82 -8.54 2.25
N ALA A 112 1.66 -8.90 3.23
CA ALA A 112 1.77 -8.18 4.49
C ALA A 112 2.28 -6.74 4.28
N ALA A 113 3.32 -6.58 3.46
CA ALA A 113 3.87 -5.28 3.13
C ALA A 113 2.87 -4.38 2.40
N MET A 114 2.10 -4.94 1.46
CA MET A 114 1.05 -4.20 0.74
C MET A 114 -0.05 -3.74 1.70
N ASN A 115 -0.54 -4.63 2.57
CA ASN A 115 -1.56 -4.27 3.56
C ASN A 115 -1.08 -3.17 4.51
N ARG A 116 0.18 -3.24 4.96
CA ARG A 116 0.80 -2.20 5.78
C ARG A 116 0.88 -0.87 5.03
N PHE A 117 1.30 -0.88 3.77
CA PHE A 117 1.39 0.33 2.94
C PHE A 117 0.02 1.00 2.76
N VAL A 118 -1.01 0.22 2.39
CA VAL A 118 -2.39 0.73 2.25
C VAL A 118 -2.90 1.31 3.56
N GLY A 119 -2.63 0.63 4.69
CA GLY A 119 -2.97 1.14 6.02
C GLY A 119 -2.29 2.49 6.34
N GLN A 120 -1.00 2.62 6.04
CA GLN A 120 -0.25 3.88 6.24
C GLN A 120 -0.81 5.02 5.40
N VAL A 121 -1.12 4.77 4.12
CA VAL A 121 -1.75 5.76 3.24
C VAL A 121 -3.13 6.17 3.78
N GLY A 122 -3.93 5.20 4.25
CA GLY A 122 -5.24 5.47 4.83
C GLY A 122 -5.17 6.36 6.08
N VAL A 123 -4.23 6.07 6.99
CA VAL A 123 -4.00 6.90 8.19
C VAL A 123 -3.53 8.30 7.81
N ALA A 124 -2.58 8.42 6.87
CA ALA A 124 -2.09 9.71 6.41
C ALA A 124 -3.20 10.56 5.75
N ALA A 125 -4.03 9.94 4.92
CA ALA A 125 -5.18 10.61 4.29
C ALA A 125 -6.22 11.07 5.33
N ALA A 126 -6.54 10.23 6.31
CA ALA A 126 -7.46 10.59 7.38
C ALA A 126 -6.92 11.77 8.22
N GLY A 127 -5.62 11.76 8.55
CA GLY A 127 -4.97 12.86 9.26
C GLY A 127 -4.96 14.17 8.45
N ALA A 128 -4.72 14.08 7.13
CA ALA A 128 -4.77 15.24 6.24
C ALA A 128 -6.18 15.84 6.16
N ASN A 129 -7.23 15.01 6.06
CA ASN A 129 -8.62 15.49 6.06
C ASN A 129 -9.00 16.17 7.38
N ALA A 130 -8.66 15.56 8.52
CA ALA A 130 -8.92 16.18 9.82
C ALA A 130 -8.19 17.53 9.99
N THR A 131 -6.97 17.62 9.47
CA THR A 131 -6.20 18.88 9.46
C THR A 131 -6.86 19.93 8.56
N LEU A 132 -7.34 19.52 7.38
CA LEU A 132 -8.06 20.40 6.45
C LEU A 132 -9.34 20.95 7.08
N GLU A 133 -10.15 20.10 7.72
CA GLU A 133 -11.39 20.52 8.40
C GLU A 133 -11.09 21.51 9.53
N ALA A 134 -10.08 21.24 10.36
CA ALA A 134 -9.65 22.17 11.40
C ALA A 134 -9.18 23.52 10.83
N GLN A 135 -8.42 23.51 9.73
CA GLN A 135 -7.95 24.72 9.04
C GLN A 135 -9.11 25.51 8.42
N GLN A 136 -10.14 24.84 7.90
CA GLN A 136 -11.35 25.48 7.39
C GLN A 136 -12.11 26.20 8.49
N ILE A 137 -12.28 25.57 9.66
CA ILE A 137 -12.91 26.20 10.82
C ILE A 137 -12.14 27.45 11.25
N VAL A 138 -10.81 27.35 11.36
CA VAL A 138 -9.97 28.50 11.72
C VAL A 138 -10.06 29.63 10.68
N TYR A 139 -10.12 29.27 9.40
CA TYR A 139 -10.30 30.23 8.32
C TYR A 139 -11.65 30.96 8.40
N GLU A 140 -12.74 30.22 8.62
CA GLU A 140 -14.08 30.79 8.77
C GLU A 140 -14.20 31.69 10.00
N ASP A 141 -13.62 31.28 11.14
CA ASP A 141 -13.58 32.10 12.37
C ASP A 141 -12.77 33.39 12.15
N SER A 142 -11.64 33.30 11.45
CA SER A 142 -10.81 34.46 11.11
C SER A 142 -11.55 35.44 10.20
N LEU A 143 -12.30 34.94 9.21
CA LEU A 143 -13.16 35.77 8.36
C LEU A 143 -14.25 36.46 9.18
N ALA A 144 -14.95 35.72 10.04
CA ALA A 144 -15.99 36.27 10.91
C ALA A 144 -15.45 37.35 11.86
N ALA A 145 -14.24 37.17 12.40
CA ALA A 145 -13.59 38.16 13.25
C ALA A 145 -13.22 39.45 12.48
N VAL A 146 -12.76 39.32 11.22
CA VAL A 146 -12.51 40.46 10.34
C VAL A 146 -13.82 41.20 10.02
N ASP A 147 -14.87 40.46 9.67
CA ASP A 147 -16.19 41.02 9.38
C ASP A 147 -16.81 41.70 10.62
N ALA A 148 -16.59 41.17 11.83
CA ALA A 148 -17.06 41.78 13.06
C ALA A 148 -16.32 43.10 13.39
N LEU A 149 -15.04 43.21 13.05
CA LEU A 149 -14.24 44.42 13.27
C LEU A 149 -14.47 45.47 12.17
N SER A 150 -14.57 45.04 10.92
CA SER A 150 -14.85 45.90 9.75
C SER A 150 -16.35 46.16 9.57
N GLY A 151 -17.20 45.47 10.33
CA GLY A 151 -18.64 45.58 10.35
C GLY A 151 -19.06 46.91 10.95
N VAL A 152 -19.01 47.95 10.12
CA VAL A 152 -19.64 49.23 10.39
C VAL A 152 -21.10 48.99 10.70
N ASN A 153 -21.53 49.30 11.93
CA ASN A 153 -22.92 49.15 12.31
C ASN A 153 -23.72 50.28 11.66
N LEU A 154 -24.34 49.99 10.51
CA LEU A 154 -25.11 50.97 9.73
C LEU A 154 -26.22 51.63 10.56
N ASP A 155 -26.75 50.95 11.58
CA ASP A 155 -27.73 51.52 12.50
C ASP A 155 -27.10 52.57 13.43
N GLU A 156 -25.86 52.35 13.88
CA GLU A 156 -25.10 53.30 14.69
C GLU A 156 -24.60 54.49 13.87
N GLU A 157 -24.18 54.26 12.62
CA GLU A 157 -23.89 55.34 11.68
C GLU A 157 -25.14 56.13 11.30
N ALA A 158 -26.28 55.47 11.08
CA ALA A 158 -27.55 56.13 10.80
C ALA A 158 -28.05 56.95 12.01
N ALA A 159 -27.93 56.43 13.23
CA ALA A 159 -28.23 57.16 14.46
C ALA A 159 -27.30 58.37 14.62
N THR A 160 -26.02 58.21 14.31
CA THR A 160 -25.02 59.28 14.33
C THR A 160 -25.33 60.35 13.28
N MET A 161 -25.72 59.96 12.07
CA MET A 161 -26.17 60.85 11.00
C MET A 161 -27.44 61.60 11.39
N LEU A 162 -28.44 60.93 11.95
CA LEU A 162 -29.66 61.57 12.45
C LEU A 162 -29.34 62.59 13.54
N ARG A 163 -28.42 62.26 14.46
CA ARG A 163 -27.95 63.19 15.51
C ARG A 163 -27.28 64.42 14.90
N PHE A 164 -26.42 64.25 13.91
CA PHE A 164 -25.78 65.37 13.22
C PHE A 164 -26.78 66.24 12.43
N GLN A 165 -27.75 65.62 11.77
CA GLN A 165 -28.83 66.33 11.09
C GLN A 165 -29.68 67.16 12.07
N GLN A 166 -30.05 66.58 13.22
CA GLN A 166 -30.79 67.29 14.27
C GLN A 166 -29.96 68.44 14.85
N ALA A 167 -28.68 68.21 15.15
CA ALA A 167 -27.79 69.26 15.64
C ALA A 167 -27.63 70.41 14.62
N TYR A 168 -27.53 70.09 13.33
CA TYR A 168 -27.47 71.10 12.27
C TYR A 168 -28.76 71.90 12.16
N GLN A 169 -29.92 71.24 12.20
CA GLN A 169 -31.23 71.92 12.23
C GLN A 169 -31.38 72.83 13.46
N ALA A 170 -30.96 72.35 14.64
CA ALA A 170 -30.98 73.14 15.86
C ALA A 170 -30.04 74.36 15.78
N ALA A 171 -28.83 74.20 15.22
CA ALA A 171 -27.90 75.29 14.99
C ALA A 171 -28.48 76.33 14.00
N ALA A 172 -29.10 75.89 12.91
CA ALA A 172 -29.77 76.77 11.95
C ALA A 172 -30.93 77.55 12.59
N GLN A 173 -31.71 76.91 13.46
CA GLN A 173 -32.78 77.57 14.21
C GLN A 173 -32.23 78.59 15.22
N MET A 174 -31.14 78.26 15.94
CA MET A 174 -30.46 79.21 16.82
C MET A 174 -29.94 80.44 16.07
N ILE A 175 -29.38 80.25 14.87
CA ILE A 175 -28.93 81.35 14.01
C ILE A 175 -30.11 82.23 13.61
N ARG A 176 -31.25 81.64 13.23
CA ARG A 176 -32.46 82.39 12.88
C ARG A 176 -32.99 83.22 14.04
N VAL A 177 -33.10 82.63 15.22
CA VAL A 177 -33.52 83.34 16.44
C VAL A 177 -32.53 84.46 16.77
N THR A 178 -31.22 84.22 16.61
CA THR A 178 -30.20 85.25 16.82
C THR A 178 -30.34 86.41 15.83
N GLN A 179 -30.65 86.13 14.55
CA GLN A 179 -30.93 87.15 13.53
C GLN A 179 -32.18 87.96 13.89
N GLU A 180 -33.27 87.30 14.29
CA GLU A 180 -34.50 87.98 14.74
C GLU A 180 -34.25 88.87 15.96
N LEU A 181 -33.47 88.42 16.94
CA LEU A 181 -33.07 89.22 18.10
C LEU A 181 -32.21 90.42 17.69
N MET A 182 -31.24 90.23 16.79
CA MET A 182 -30.41 91.32 16.27
C MET A 182 -31.24 92.35 15.51
N ASP A 183 -32.16 91.93 14.65
CA ASP A 183 -33.07 92.81 13.92
C ASP A 183 -34.00 93.56 14.87
N THR A 184 -34.50 92.90 15.92
CA THR A 184 -35.34 93.54 16.94
C THR A 184 -34.56 94.61 17.70
N LEU A 185 -33.32 94.33 18.12
CA LEU A 185 -32.45 95.30 18.78
C LEU A 185 -32.11 96.48 17.86
N MET A 186 -31.76 96.22 16.59
CA MET A 186 -31.50 97.24 15.58
C MET A 186 -32.71 98.16 15.36
N ASN A 187 -33.92 97.59 15.31
CA ASN A 187 -35.15 98.37 15.14
C ASN A 187 -35.54 99.15 16.40
N ALA A 188 -35.25 98.65 17.60
CA ALA A 188 -35.51 99.34 18.86
C ALA A 188 -34.57 100.54 19.09
N VAL A 189 -33.31 100.45 18.65
CA VAL A 189 -32.29 101.52 18.76
C VAL A 189 -32.45 102.60 17.68
N ARG A 190 -33.20 102.34 16.60
CA ARG A 190 -33.42 103.29 15.48
C ARG A 190 -34.46 104.39 15.74
N ARG A 191 -34.94 104.53 16.98
CA ARG A 191 -35.84 105.61 17.41
C ARG A 191 -35.10 106.68 18.16
#